data_AF-A0A5C0SDE9-F1
#
_entry.id   AF-A0A5C0SDE9-F1
#
_cell.length_a   1.000
_cell.length_b   1.000
_cell.length_c   1.000
_cell.angle_alpha   90.00
_cell.angle_beta   90.00
_cell.angle_gamma   90.00
#
_symmetry.space_group_name_H-M   'P 1'
#
loop_
_entity.id
_entity.type
_entity.pdbx_description
1 polymer ?
#
loop_
_entity_poly.entity_id
_entity_poly.type
_entity_poly.pdbx_seq_one_letter_code
_entity_poly.pdbx_strand_id
1 'polypeptide(L)' 'MGRKGKIDYELKIKAVEEYLNNVGSQTSIASKYGVTRNSFRQWIVNYQSMGKEALMNKSHNNFYSKKEFKNYCY' A
#
# COMPACT_ATOMS: atom_id res chain seq x y z
N MET A 1 3.52 15.53 -15.45
CA MET A 1 3.06 15.21 -14.07
C MET A 1 3.99 14.17 -13.50
N GLY A 2 4.80 14.51 -12.49
CA GLY A 2 5.75 13.57 -11.88
C GLY A 2 5.00 12.39 -11.25
N ARG A 3 5.49 11.17 -11.46
CA ARG A 3 4.96 9.98 -10.78
C ARG A 3 5.10 10.23 -9.27
N LYS A 4 3.98 10.34 -8.55
CA LYS A 4 4.00 10.29 -7.09
C LYS A 4 4.71 9.00 -6.70
N GLY A 5 5.85 9.12 -6.00
CA GLY A 5 6.66 7.98 -5.59
C GLY A 5 5.83 6.99 -4.77
N LYS A 6 6.17 5.69 -4.85
CA LYS A 6 5.60 4.69 -3.95
C LYS A 6 5.93 5.14 -2.52
N ILE A 7 4.89 5.33 -1.71
CA ILE A 7 5.07 5.58 -0.29
C ILE A 7 5.55 4.28 0.35
N ASP A 8 6.62 4.42 1.13
CA ASP A 8 7.22 3.30 1.83
C ASP A 8 6.23 2.68 2.82
N TYR A 9 6.34 1.36 3.00
CA TYR A 9 5.51 0.61 3.93
C TYR A 9 5.58 1.19 5.36
N GLU A 10 6.77 1.55 5.83
CA GLU A 10 6.98 2.08 7.18
C GLU A 10 6.25 3.43 7.35
N LEU A 11 6.28 4.28 6.32
CA LEU A 11 5.57 5.55 6.33
C LEU A 11 4.05 5.37 6.37
N LYS A 12 3.51 4.34 5.69
CA LYS A 12 2.06 4.05 5.77
C LYS A 12 1.65 3.64 7.18
N ILE A 13 2.44 2.78 7.84
CA ILE A 13 2.17 2.35 9.21
C ILE A 13 2.20 3.56 10.14
N LYS A 14 3.27 4.35 10.08
CA LYS A 14 3.43 5.55 10.92
C LYS A 14 2.27 6.52 10.77
N ALA A 15 1.79 6.74 9.54
CA ALA A 15 0.63 7.59 9.29
C ALA A 15 -0.65 7.06 9.95
N VAL A 16 -0.90 5.74 9.87
CA VAL A 16 -2.07 5.12 10.51
C VAL A 16 -1.94 5.13 12.04
N GLU A 17 -0.76 4.88 12.59
CA GLU A 17 -0.52 4.97 14.04
C GLU A 17 -0.72 6.39 14.57
N GLU A 18 -0.25 7.42 13.87
CA GLU A 18 -0.52 8.82 14.26
C GLU A 18 -2.03 9.12 14.31
N TYR A 19 -2.81 8.56 13.38
CA TYR A 19 -4.26 8.70 13.40
C TYR A 19 -4.89 7.97 14.59
N LEU A 20 -4.45 6.74 14.89
CA LEU A 20 -4.95 5.96 16.04
C LEU A 20 -4.58 6.60 17.39
N ASN A 21 -3.45 7.31 17.45
CA ASN A 21 -3.04 8.10 18.62
C ASN A 21 -3.72 9.48 18.71
N ASN A 22 -4.71 9.78 17.86
CA ASN A 22 -5.41 11.07 17.82
C ASN A 22 -4.50 12.30 17.59
N VAL A 23 -3.34 12.11 16.94
CA VAL A 23 -2.39 13.22 16.64
C VAL A 23 -2.97 14.20 15.61
N GLY A 24 -3.93 13.75 14.80
CA GLY A 24 -4.61 14.62 13.84
C GLY A 24 -5.77 13.94 13.12
N SER A 25 -6.52 14.73 12.35
CA SER A 25 -7.60 14.21 11.51
C SER A 25 -7.07 13.48 10.28
N GLN A 26 -7.91 12.62 9.68
CA GLN A 26 -7.57 11.89 8.46
C GLN A 26 -7.05 12.81 7.34
N THR A 27 -7.65 13.99 7.19
CA THR A 27 -7.27 14.97 6.16
C THR A 27 -5.92 15.61 6.45
N SER A 28 -5.65 15.96 7.72
CA SER A 28 -4.37 16.57 8.13
C SER A 28 -3.22 15.59 7.92
N ILE A 29 -3.39 14.34 8.39
CA ILE A 29 -2.39 13.29 8.25
C ILE A 29 -2.20 12.91 6.77
N ALA A 30 -3.28 12.74 6.01
CA ALA A 30 -3.17 12.46 4.58
C ALA A 30 -2.35 13.53 3.83
N SER A 31 -2.57 14.81 4.16
CA SER A 31 -1.84 15.94 3.58
C SER A 31 -0.37 15.93 4.00
N LYS A 32 -0.07 15.65 5.28
CA LYS A 32 1.30 15.52 5.82
C LYS A 32 2.12 14.46 5.07
N TYR A 33 1.50 13.34 4.69
CA TYR A 33 2.15 12.25 3.96
C TYR A 33 1.95 12.34 2.43
N GLY A 34 1.36 13.42 1.91
CA GLY A 34 1.19 13.64 0.47
C GLY A 34 0.17 12.72 -0.23
N VAL A 35 -0.69 12.05 0.55
CA VAL A 35 -1.73 11.14 0.06
C VAL A 35 -3.10 11.78 0.00
N THR A 36 -3.96 11.17 -0.79
CA THR A 36 -5.38 11.54 -0.75
C THR A 36 -6.03 10.96 0.49
N ARG A 37 -7.06 11.65 1.01
CA ARG A 37 -7.89 11.16 2.11
C ARG A 37 -8.46 9.77 1.83
N ASN A 38 -8.86 9.50 0.58
CA ASN A 38 -9.42 8.21 0.20
C ASN A 38 -8.40 7.07 0.31
N SER A 39 -7.17 7.29 -0.16
CA SER A 39 -6.08 6.31 0.01
C SER A 39 -5.78 6.08 1.49
N PHE A 40 -5.74 7.15 2.29
CA PHE A 40 -5.51 7.05 3.72
C PHE A 40 -6.62 6.30 4.45
N ARG A 41 -7.89 6.55 4.10
CA ARG A 41 -9.04 5.79 4.62
C ARG A 41 -8.91 4.30 4.32
N GLN A 42 -8.49 3.94 3.11
CA GLN A 42 -8.27 2.54 2.75
C GLN A 42 -7.17 1.91 3.61
N TRP A 43 -6.10 2.65 3.93
CA TRP A 43 -5.05 2.17 4.82
C TRP A 43 -5.57 1.90 6.22
N ILE A 44 -6.38 2.80 6.79
CA ILE A 44 -7.01 2.59 8.11
C ILE A 44 -7.87 1.33 8.11
N VAL A 45 -8.75 1.17 7.12
CA VAL A 45 -9.63 -0.02 7.02
C VAL A 45 -8.82 -1.30 6.90
N ASN A 46 -7.81 -1.30 6.04
CA ASN A 46 -6.92 -2.45 5.86
C ASN A 46 -6.16 -2.78 7.16
N TYR A 47 -5.66 -1.76 7.85
CA TYR A 47 -4.95 -1.91 9.11
C TYR A 47 -5.85 -2.48 10.22
N GLN A 48 -7.09 -2.02 10.30
CA GLN A 48 -8.06 -2.54 11.27
C GLN A 48 -8.49 -3.99 10.97
N SER A 49 -8.54 -4.38 9.70
CA SER A 49 -8.98 -5.72 9.29
C SER A 49 -7.88 -6.79 9.34
N MET A 50 -6.64 -6.43 8.99
CA MET A 50 -5.55 -7.39 8.76
C MET A 50 -4.24 -6.95 9.44
N GLY A 51 -4.24 -5.86 10.21
CA GLY A 51 -3.06 -5.33 10.87
C GLY A 51 -2.08 -4.65 9.90
N LYS A 52 -0.84 -4.45 10.37
CA LYS A 52 0.24 -3.79 9.61
C LYS A 52 0.52 -4.46 8.26
N GLU A 53 0.43 -5.79 8.18
CA GLU A 53 0.70 -6.57 6.97
C GLU A 53 -0.18 -6.18 5.77
N ALA A 54 -1.36 -5.62 6.05
CA ALA A 54 -2.31 -5.14 5.06
C ALA A 54 -1.82 -3.90 4.27
N LEU A 55 -0.85 -3.17 4.83
CA LEU A 55 -0.26 -1.97 4.21
C LEU A 55 0.95 -2.29 3.34
N MET A 56 1.48 -3.51 3.46
CA MET A 56 2.64 -3.97 2.72
C MET A 56 2.32 -3.92 1.23
N ASN A 57 3.21 -3.31 0.45
CA ASN A 57 3.12 -3.39 -1.00
C ASN A 57 3.39 -4.86 -1.36
N LYS A 58 2.33 -5.67 -1.48
CA LYS A 58 2.41 -6.91 -2.23
C LYS A 58 2.68 -6.47 -3.66
N SER A 59 3.96 -6.46 -4.02
CA SER A 59 4.35 -6.60 -5.40
C SER A 59 3.64 -7.86 -5.86
N HIS A 60 2.48 -7.71 -6.53
CA HIS A 60 2.05 -8.72 -7.48
C HIS A 60 3.17 -8.74 -8.49
N ASN A 61 4.21 -9.52 -8.19
CA ASN A 61 5.14 -9.99 -9.18
C ASN A 61 4.22 -10.79 -10.07
N ASN A 62 3.80 -10.17 -11.17
CA ASN A 62 3.08 -10.81 -12.25
C ASN A 62 4.09 -11.76 -12.89
N PHE A 63 4.51 -12.79 -12.15
CA PHE A 63 5.19 -13.94 -12.68
C PHE A 63 4.09 -14.70 -13.38
N TYR A 64 3.75 -14.21 -14.56
CA TYR A 64 3.36 -15.07 -15.65
C TYR A 64 4.45 -16.14 -15.68
N SER A 65 4.21 -17.27 -15.00
CA SER A 65 4.94 -18.49 -15.27
C SER A 65 4.60 -18.79 -16.72
N LYS A 66 5.46 -18.29 -17.62
CA LYS A 66 5.42 -18.58 -19.04
C LYS A 66 5.58 -20.10 -19.10
N LYS A 67 4.45 -20.80 -19.23
CA LYS A 67 4.42 -22.26 -19.38
C LYS A 67 5.31 -22.58 -20.57
N GLU A 68 6.46 -23.19 -20.32
CA GLU A 68 7.33 -23.69 -21.38
C GLU A 68 6.62 -24.89 -22.04
N PHE A 69 5.75 -24.61 -22.99
CA PHE A 69 5.42 -25.59 -24.03
C PHE A 69 6.56 -25.58 -25.04
N LYS A 70 7.65 -26.30 -24.73
CA LYS A 70 8.58 -26.76 -25.77
C LYS A 70 8.17 -28.17 -26.17
N ASN A 71 7.28 -28.15 -27.16
CA ASN A 71 7.14 -29.07 -28.29
C ASN A 71 8.10 -30.27 -28.28
N TYR A 72 7.57 -31.47 -28.04
CA TYR A 72 8.15 -32.69 -28.58
C TYR A 72 8.01 -32.62 -30.11
N CYS A 73 9.12 -32.48 -30.82
CA CYS A 73 9.17 -32.81 -32.25
C CYS A 73 10.42 -33.66 -32.53
N TYR A 74 10.11 -34.92 -32.84
CA TYR A 74 10.88 -36.03 -33.43
C TYR A 74 12.15 -36.50 -32.72
#